data_AF-A0A1U7LPJ1-F1
#
_entry.id   AF-A0A1U7LPJ1-F1
#
_cell.length_a   1.000
_cell.length_b   1.000
_cell.length_c   1.000
_cell.angle_alpha   90.00
_cell.angle_beta   90.00
_cell.angle_gamma   90.00
#
_symmetry.space_group_name_H-M   'P 1'
#
loop_
_entity.id
_entity.type
_entity.pdbx_description
1 polymer ?
#
loop_
_entity_poly.entity_id
_entity_poly.type
_entity_poly.pdbx_seq_one_letter_code
_entity_poly.pdbx_strand_id
1 'polypeptide(L)'
;VVVVAPPGRPELPADYLADWGPDAFHIAAYAPAARHILPPVRLLPSAYPQNDPAARHVYETTLTVHQPGTYALNGELEYSNWDWLLAAKDEVQAYTMLRKAVNTLGVPSFTVAGKAPALPACGSHSDMFHGYWKRVDHVTHPFPDDWSFTWQPYSCDLVVTDLQKCLQHKNIQVLGDSNTRRHIKLLVTNDKWAADPNSDLQCEDDHSAEPQSFDIHWPDYLNTCMAKEPLVFGLDTSIYMEFIGRLDLGVFCHWRPLLYDHDPPDSYSKDAQIHGSPRPIPGRPLPDILFVSIGAWDVAFSRNISEFTENVEAFHYALTAAYPSSKFIIRLAYTLCCTLEKIGDRRISSHRVKLYNDITKRVFKAKNVWFLDPFEMGGREELLTDYKPCWTNHARVSHMRLENQVMGNMLCGKSFIR
;
A
#
# COMPACT_ATOMS: atom_id res chain seq x y z
N VAL A 1 -22.84 -0.09 11.22
CA VAL A 1 -22.89 -1.55 11.53
C VAL A 1 -22.39 -1.73 12.95
N VAL A 2 -23.14 -2.40 13.82
CA VAL A 2 -22.73 -2.69 15.20
C VAL A 2 -22.37 -4.16 15.29
N VAL A 3 -21.16 -4.46 15.73
CA VAL A 3 -20.69 -5.84 15.89
C VAL A 3 -20.29 -6.09 17.33
N VAL A 4 -20.75 -7.23 17.85
CA VAL A 4 -20.44 -7.72 19.18
C VAL A 4 -19.50 -8.91 19.00
N ALA A 5 -18.22 -8.70 19.23
CA ALA A 5 -17.25 -9.80 19.23
C ALA A 5 -17.23 -10.44 20.63
N PRO A 6 -17.22 -11.78 20.73
CA PRO A 6 -16.95 -12.42 22.02
C PRO A 6 -15.52 -12.05 22.45
N PRO A 7 -15.28 -11.79 23.74
CA PRO A 7 -13.93 -11.81 24.28
C PRO A 7 -13.34 -13.19 23.98
N GLY A 8 -12.10 -13.26 23.50
CA GLY A 8 -11.56 -14.54 23.13
C GLY A 8 -10.06 -14.54 22.87
N ARG A 9 -9.36 -15.33 23.70
CA ARG A 9 -8.52 -16.45 23.25
C ARG A 9 -8.81 -17.68 24.15
N PRO A 10 -9.26 -18.84 23.62
CA PRO A 10 -9.55 -20.00 24.46
C PRO A 10 -8.32 -20.85 24.86
N GLU A 11 -7.13 -20.60 24.30
CA GLU A 11 -6.01 -21.57 24.37
C GLU A 11 -4.61 -20.98 24.64
N LEU A 12 -4.46 -19.70 25.01
CA LEU A 12 -3.14 -19.15 25.35
C LEU A 12 -2.88 -19.10 26.88
N PRO A 13 -1.63 -19.28 27.33
CA PRO A 13 -1.26 -19.20 28.75
C PRO A 13 -1.66 -17.87 29.40
N ALA A 14 -2.06 -17.92 30.66
CA ALA A 14 -2.62 -16.81 31.44
C ALA A 14 -1.64 -15.64 31.70
N ASP A 15 -0.40 -15.78 31.26
CA ASP A 15 0.71 -14.86 31.42
C ASP A 15 0.86 -13.92 30.22
N TYR A 16 0.09 -14.13 29.13
CA TYR A 16 0.06 -13.31 27.91
C TYR A 16 -1.14 -12.33 27.83
N LEU A 17 -1.73 -11.97 28.97
CA LEU A 17 -3.09 -11.39 29.08
C LEU A 17 -3.19 -9.84 29.09
N ALA A 18 -2.23 -9.11 28.52
CA ALA A 18 -2.39 -7.66 28.32
C ALA A 18 -3.06 -7.40 26.95
N ASP A 19 -4.32 -6.95 26.99
CA ASP A 19 -5.22 -6.58 25.87
C ASP A 19 -6.03 -7.72 25.21
N TRP A 20 -7.23 -7.96 25.76
CA TRP A 20 -8.15 -9.06 25.41
C TRP A 20 -8.97 -8.88 24.09
N GLY A 21 -8.64 -7.87 23.28
CA GLY A 21 -9.37 -7.54 22.05
C GLY A 21 -8.65 -7.98 20.76
N PRO A 22 -9.38 -8.10 19.63
CA PRO A 22 -8.75 -8.19 18.30
C PRO A 22 -7.95 -6.92 17.98
N ASP A 23 -6.83 -7.07 17.27
CA ASP A 23 -5.98 -5.99 16.78
C ASP A 23 -6.65 -5.16 15.70
N ALA A 24 -7.37 -5.86 14.82
CA ALA A 24 -8.18 -5.25 13.80
C ALA A 24 -9.46 -6.05 13.65
N PHE A 25 -10.52 -5.36 13.28
CA PHE A 25 -11.75 -5.97 12.89
C PHE A 25 -12.14 -5.45 11.51
N HIS A 26 -12.11 -6.37 10.54
CA HIS A 26 -12.40 -6.11 9.15
C HIS A 26 -13.85 -6.45 8.89
N ILE A 27 -14.60 -5.51 8.33
CA ILE A 27 -15.95 -5.78 7.85
C ILE A 27 -15.95 -5.56 6.35
N ALA A 28 -16.59 -6.45 5.63
CA ALA A 28 -16.89 -6.25 4.23
C ALA A 28 -18.37 -6.55 3.94
N ALA A 29 -18.92 -5.83 2.97
CA ALA A 29 -20.26 -6.06 2.44
C ALA A 29 -20.15 -6.63 1.03
N TYR A 30 -20.83 -7.75 0.78
CA TYR A 30 -20.68 -8.57 -0.41
C TYR A 30 -22.00 -8.66 -1.16
N ALA A 31 -21.99 -8.27 -2.42
CA ALA A 31 -23.01 -8.57 -3.39
C ALA A 31 -22.35 -9.21 -4.63
N PRO A 32 -23.10 -9.95 -5.48
CA PRO A 32 -22.53 -10.58 -6.67
C PRO A 32 -21.79 -9.61 -7.61
N ALA A 33 -22.20 -8.33 -7.62
CA ALA A 33 -21.63 -7.29 -8.49
C ALA A 33 -20.67 -6.32 -7.76
N ALA A 34 -20.60 -6.36 -6.42
CA ALA A 34 -19.87 -5.36 -5.66
C ALA A 34 -19.39 -5.88 -4.30
N ARG A 35 -18.18 -5.50 -3.91
CA ARG A 35 -17.62 -5.77 -2.58
C ARG A 35 -17.11 -4.48 -1.97
N HIS A 36 -17.75 -4.06 -0.88
CA HIS A 36 -17.37 -2.89 -0.12
C HIS A 36 -16.50 -3.33 1.05
N ILE A 37 -15.35 -2.67 1.22
CA ILE A 37 -14.53 -2.83 2.41
C ILE A 37 -14.87 -1.65 3.30
N LEU A 38 -15.23 -1.95 4.54
CA LEU A 38 -15.62 -0.90 5.47
C LEU A 38 -14.36 -0.24 6.02
N PRO A 39 -14.41 1.08 6.25
CA PRO A 39 -13.31 1.77 6.89
C PRO A 39 -13.05 1.19 8.29
N PRO A 40 -11.84 1.43 8.85
CA PRO A 40 -11.44 0.95 10.16
C PRO A 40 -12.53 1.15 11.21
N VAL A 41 -12.88 0.08 11.92
CA VAL A 41 -13.92 0.15 12.94
C VAL A 41 -13.45 0.95 14.15
N ARG A 42 -14.37 1.71 14.74
CA ARG A 42 -14.17 2.37 16.02
C ARG A 42 -14.62 1.42 17.13
N LEU A 43 -13.72 1.10 18.05
CA LEU A 43 -14.10 0.47 19.32
C LEU A 43 -14.89 1.50 20.14
N LEU A 44 -16.14 1.18 20.48
CA LEU A 44 -16.93 2.00 21.37
C LEU A 44 -16.39 1.82 22.80
N PRO A 45 -16.35 2.90 23.62
CA PRO A 45 -16.01 2.77 25.03
C PRO A 45 -16.92 1.72 25.68
N SER A 46 -16.30 0.63 26.14
CA SER A 46 -16.99 -0.38 26.91
C SER A 46 -17.43 0.21 28.26
N ALA A 47 -18.68 -0.03 28.65
CA ALA A 47 -19.14 0.27 30.02
C ALA A 47 -18.55 -0.71 31.05
N TYR A 48 -17.87 -1.76 30.61
CA TYR A 48 -17.21 -2.77 31.43
C TYR A 48 -15.73 -2.44 31.65
N PRO A 49 -15.15 -2.84 32.81
CA PRO A 49 -13.72 -2.76 33.03
C PRO A 49 -12.96 -3.47 31.91
N GLN A 50 -11.88 -2.88 31.41
CA GLN A 50 -11.05 -3.44 30.32
C GLN A 50 -10.46 -4.84 30.63
N ASN A 51 -10.55 -5.28 31.89
CA ASN A 51 -10.00 -6.54 32.38
C ASN A 51 -11.05 -7.62 32.65
N ASP A 52 -12.32 -7.39 32.31
CA ASP A 52 -13.35 -8.42 32.46
C ASP A 52 -13.35 -9.34 31.22
N PRO A 53 -12.98 -10.63 31.36
CA PRO A 53 -12.98 -11.58 30.25
C PRO A 53 -14.39 -11.92 29.74
N ALA A 54 -15.45 -11.46 30.41
CA ALA A 54 -16.82 -11.50 29.91
C ALA A 54 -17.25 -10.20 29.20
N ALA A 55 -16.41 -9.17 29.20
CA ALA A 55 -16.69 -7.90 28.54
C ALA A 55 -16.85 -8.10 27.04
N ARG A 56 -17.92 -7.52 26.51
CA ARG A 56 -18.18 -7.51 25.06
C ARG A 56 -17.56 -6.28 24.45
N HIS A 57 -16.71 -6.46 23.45
CA HIS A 57 -16.23 -5.37 22.64
C HIS A 57 -17.27 -5.04 21.58
N VAL A 58 -17.68 -3.77 21.54
CA VAL A 58 -18.63 -3.28 20.54
C VAL A 58 -17.89 -2.39 19.56
N TYR A 59 -17.94 -2.76 18.30
CA TYR A 59 -17.32 -2.03 17.21
C TYR A 59 -18.39 -1.36 16.35
N GLU A 60 -18.12 -0.11 15.97
CA GLU A 60 -18.97 0.67 15.07
C GLU A 60 -18.19 1.14 13.85
N THR A 61 -18.83 1.06 12.69
CA THR A 61 -18.35 1.68 11.45
C THR A 61 -19.53 2.08 10.56
N THR A 62 -19.28 3.02 9.66
CA THR A 62 -20.24 3.52 8.68
C THR A 62 -19.92 2.92 7.32
N LEU A 63 -20.94 2.38 6.66
CA LEU A 63 -20.85 1.89 5.29
C LEU A 63 -21.72 2.75 4.39
N THR A 64 -21.12 3.26 3.32
CA THR A 64 -21.84 3.93 2.23
C THR A 64 -21.93 2.96 1.05
N VAL A 65 -23.16 2.64 0.64
CA VAL A 65 -23.42 1.73 -0.49
C VAL A 65 -24.13 2.50 -1.60
N HIS A 66 -23.48 2.61 -2.75
CA HIS A 66 -24.03 3.30 -3.92
C HIS A 66 -24.67 2.34 -4.94
N GLN A 67 -24.29 1.07 -4.91
CA GLN A 67 -24.78 0.08 -5.85
C GLN A 67 -26.05 -0.60 -5.30
N PRO A 68 -27.10 -0.72 -6.12
CA PRO A 68 -28.28 -1.48 -5.72
C PRO A 68 -27.94 -2.96 -5.66
N GLY A 69 -28.52 -3.66 -4.69
CA GLY A 69 -28.27 -5.09 -4.49
C GLY A 69 -28.58 -5.55 -3.07
N THR A 70 -28.56 -6.86 -2.90
CA THR A 70 -28.60 -7.49 -1.58
C THR A 70 -27.18 -7.81 -1.16
N TYR A 71 -26.77 -7.24 -0.03
CA TYR A 71 -25.43 -7.38 0.52
C TYR A 71 -25.45 -8.29 1.72
N ALA A 72 -24.58 -9.30 1.74
CA ALA A 72 -24.21 -10.03 2.95
C ALA A 72 -23.07 -9.27 3.65
N LEU A 73 -23.12 -9.17 4.97
CA LEU A 73 -21.99 -8.69 5.75
C LEU A 73 -21.13 -9.88 6.19
N ASN A 74 -19.81 -9.77 6.01
CA ASN A 74 -18.84 -10.66 6.64
C ASN A 74 -17.93 -9.83 7.55
N GLY A 75 -17.57 -10.41 8.68
CA GLY A 75 -16.66 -9.82 9.65
C GLY A 75 -15.50 -10.77 9.91
N GLU A 76 -14.29 -10.25 9.96
CA GLU A 76 -13.09 -11.00 10.25
C GLU A 76 -12.29 -10.29 11.34
N LEU A 77 -12.05 -11.00 12.44
CA LEU A 77 -11.23 -10.55 13.54
C LEU A 77 -9.79 -10.97 13.28
N GLU A 78 -8.88 -10.01 13.32
CA GLU A 78 -7.44 -10.23 13.25
C GLU A 78 -6.88 -10.12 14.66
N TYR A 79 -6.24 -11.19 15.13
CA TYR A 79 -5.48 -11.19 16.38
C TYR A 79 -3.99 -11.35 16.08
N SER A 80 -3.18 -10.49 16.69
CA SER A 80 -1.73 -10.51 16.73
C SER A 80 -1.30 -10.67 18.18
N ASN A 81 -0.15 -11.29 18.43
CA ASN A 81 0.36 -11.45 19.79
C ASN A 81 0.88 -10.16 20.43
N TRP A 82 0.84 -8.99 19.76
CA TRP A 82 1.41 -7.69 20.22
C TRP A 82 2.87 -7.73 20.71
N ASP A 83 3.48 -8.91 20.81
CA ASP A 83 4.88 -9.13 21.19
C ASP A 83 5.81 -8.34 20.28
N TRP A 84 5.43 -8.07 19.02
CA TRP A 84 6.20 -7.22 18.11
C TRP A 84 6.30 -5.75 18.54
N LEU A 85 5.35 -5.25 19.35
CA LEU A 85 5.33 -3.90 19.92
C LEU A 85 6.13 -3.81 21.22
N LEU A 86 6.22 -4.92 21.96
CA LEU A 86 6.86 -5.00 23.27
C LEU A 86 8.23 -5.68 23.27
N ALA A 87 8.59 -6.40 22.20
CA ALA A 87 9.82 -7.20 22.13
C ALA A 87 11.07 -6.30 22.18
N ALA A 88 11.60 -6.16 23.39
CA ALA A 88 12.97 -5.80 23.63
C ALA A 88 13.90 -6.86 22.98
N LYS A 89 14.65 -6.39 21.98
CA LYS A 89 15.84 -6.91 21.28
C LYS A 89 16.05 -8.43 21.03
N ASP A 90 15.73 -9.38 21.89
CA ASP A 90 16.53 -10.61 21.93
C ASP A 90 15.85 -11.96 21.58
N GLU A 91 14.52 -12.09 21.54
CA GLU A 91 13.90 -13.29 20.94
C GLU A 91 12.53 -12.96 20.33
N VAL A 92 12.40 -13.16 19.02
CA VAL A 92 11.17 -12.88 18.26
C VAL A 92 10.47 -14.21 18.01
N GLN A 93 9.31 -14.42 18.64
CA GLN A 93 8.45 -15.53 18.25
C GLN A 93 7.88 -15.28 16.85
N ALA A 94 7.77 -16.35 16.06
CA ALA A 94 7.20 -16.28 14.72
C ALA A 94 5.78 -15.66 14.77
N TYR A 95 5.57 -14.65 13.94
CA TYR A 95 4.28 -13.99 13.81
C TYR A 95 3.23 -14.99 13.29
N THR A 96 2.19 -15.25 14.09
CA THR A 96 1.02 -16.05 13.66
C THR A 96 -0.19 -15.14 13.62
N MET A 97 -0.72 -14.90 12.42
CA MET A 97 -1.95 -14.14 12.26
C MET A 97 -3.14 -15.07 12.48
N LEU A 98 -3.88 -14.88 13.57
CA LEU A 98 -5.12 -15.62 13.78
C LEU A 98 -6.29 -14.81 13.21
N ARG A 99 -6.87 -15.33 12.14
CA ARG A 99 -8.08 -14.78 11.52
C ARG A 99 -9.29 -15.59 11.96
N LYS A 100 -10.28 -14.93 12.54
CA LYS A 100 -11.52 -15.58 13.00
C LYS A 100 -12.73 -14.89 12.39
N ALA A 101 -13.54 -15.67 11.67
CA ALA A 101 -14.83 -15.20 11.19
C ALA A 101 -15.73 -14.79 12.38
N VAL A 102 -16.47 -13.69 12.22
CA VAL A 102 -17.46 -13.26 13.20
C VAL A 102 -18.74 -14.08 13.02
N ASN A 103 -19.04 -14.92 14.01
CA ASN A 103 -20.20 -15.81 13.97
C ASN A 103 -21.55 -15.10 14.09
N THR A 104 -21.58 -13.85 14.59
CA THR A 104 -22.83 -13.11 14.82
C THR A 104 -22.69 -11.65 14.42
N LEU A 105 -23.31 -11.27 13.31
CA LEU A 105 -23.49 -9.86 12.91
C LEU A 105 -24.94 -9.46 13.16
N GLY A 106 -25.18 -8.32 13.80
CA GLY A 106 -26.54 -7.87 14.14
C GLY A 106 -27.44 -7.63 12.93
N VAL A 107 -26.85 -7.44 11.73
CA VAL A 107 -27.54 -7.39 10.44
C VAL A 107 -26.74 -8.28 9.47
N PRO A 108 -27.13 -9.54 9.23
CA PRO A 108 -26.35 -10.43 8.37
C PRO A 108 -26.44 -10.02 6.89
N SER A 109 -27.52 -9.34 6.51
CA SER A 109 -27.71 -8.82 5.16
C SER A 109 -28.62 -7.61 5.13
N PHE A 110 -28.47 -6.77 4.12
CA PHE A 110 -29.35 -5.64 3.84
C PHE A 110 -29.54 -5.47 2.32
N THR A 111 -30.61 -4.81 1.90
CA THR A 111 -30.88 -4.54 0.48
C THR A 111 -30.91 -3.04 0.23
N VAL A 112 -30.20 -2.63 -0.82
CA VAL A 112 -30.22 -1.26 -1.35
C VAL A 112 -31.01 -1.28 -2.64
N ALA A 113 -32.12 -0.53 -2.67
CA ALA A 113 -32.96 -0.39 -3.86
C ALA A 113 -32.55 0.83 -4.69
N GLY A 114 -32.92 0.83 -5.96
CA GLY A 114 -32.76 1.98 -6.86
C GLY A 114 -31.76 1.75 -7.99
N LYS A 115 -31.25 2.84 -8.55
CA LYS A 115 -30.19 2.85 -9.55
C LYS A 115 -28.96 3.49 -8.96
N ALA A 116 -27.78 2.97 -9.29
CA ALA A 116 -26.54 3.63 -8.93
C ALA A 116 -26.53 5.05 -9.53
N PRO A 117 -26.11 6.07 -8.76
CA PRO A 117 -25.95 7.41 -9.30
C PRO A 117 -24.88 7.39 -10.40
N ALA A 118 -25.08 8.19 -11.44
CA ALA A 118 -24.02 8.48 -12.39
C ALA A 118 -22.95 9.32 -11.66
N LEU A 119 -21.70 8.87 -11.70
CA LEU A 119 -20.60 9.57 -11.07
C LEU A 119 -19.88 10.46 -12.11
N PRO A 120 -19.34 11.61 -11.70
CA PRO A 120 -18.47 12.38 -12.58
C PRO A 120 -17.14 11.65 -12.80
N ALA A 121 -16.43 11.92 -13.89
CA ALA A 121 -15.08 11.41 -14.07
C ALA A 121 -14.14 11.89 -12.95
N CYS A 122 -13.22 11.03 -12.51
CA CYS A 122 -12.23 11.39 -11.51
C CYS A 122 -11.29 12.50 -12.00
N GLY A 123 -10.89 13.38 -11.07
CA GLY A 123 -9.88 14.42 -11.29
C GLY A 123 -8.78 14.41 -10.23
N SER A 124 -7.84 15.36 -10.30
CA SER A 124 -6.62 15.35 -9.46
C SER A 124 -6.86 15.55 -7.95
N HIS A 125 -8.07 15.95 -7.56
CA HIS A 125 -8.47 16.17 -6.16
C HIS A 125 -9.60 15.23 -5.73
N SER A 126 -9.99 14.29 -6.60
CA SER A 126 -11.01 13.30 -6.25
C SER A 126 -10.46 12.34 -5.21
N ASP A 127 -11.32 11.97 -4.27
CA ASP A 127 -11.05 10.88 -3.35
C ASP A 127 -11.24 9.55 -4.09
N MET A 128 -10.14 9.01 -4.60
CA MET A 128 -10.10 7.83 -5.45
C MET A 128 -9.82 6.53 -4.67
N PHE A 129 -9.41 6.61 -3.40
CA PHE A 129 -9.07 5.43 -2.60
C PHE A 129 -10.18 5.02 -1.65
N HIS A 130 -11.18 5.87 -1.38
CA HIS A 130 -12.41 5.40 -0.75
C HIS A 130 -13.41 4.94 -1.81
N GLY A 131 -13.64 3.63 -1.85
CA GLY A 131 -14.39 3.00 -2.91
C GLY A 131 -14.74 1.55 -2.59
N TYR A 132 -15.02 0.80 -3.65
CA TYR A 132 -15.40 -0.60 -3.58
C TYR A 132 -14.92 -1.33 -4.82
N TRP A 133 -14.83 -2.65 -4.68
CA TRP A 133 -14.54 -3.55 -5.77
C TRP A 133 -15.82 -3.82 -6.56
N LYS A 134 -15.83 -3.47 -7.84
CA LYS A 134 -16.95 -3.67 -8.75
C LYS A 134 -16.63 -4.80 -9.71
N ARG A 135 -17.51 -5.80 -9.79
CA ARG A 135 -17.37 -6.86 -10.79
C ARG A 135 -17.72 -6.31 -12.17
N VAL A 136 -16.90 -6.61 -13.16
CA VAL A 136 -17.01 -6.14 -14.54
C VAL A 136 -16.73 -7.27 -15.51
N ASP A 137 -17.14 -7.11 -16.76
CA ASP A 137 -16.81 -8.04 -17.85
C ASP A 137 -15.46 -7.65 -18.47
N HIS A 138 -14.52 -8.61 -18.56
CA HIS A 138 -13.21 -8.45 -19.19
C HIS A 138 -13.28 -7.95 -20.64
N VAL A 139 -14.38 -8.21 -21.36
CA VAL A 139 -14.56 -7.75 -22.74
C VAL A 139 -14.80 -6.24 -22.79
N THR A 140 -15.45 -5.69 -21.75
CA THR A 140 -15.94 -4.31 -21.76
C THR A 140 -15.13 -3.37 -20.88
N HIS A 141 -14.33 -3.91 -19.96
CA HIS A 141 -13.49 -3.15 -19.05
C HIS A 141 -12.02 -3.39 -19.38
N PRO A 142 -11.21 -2.34 -19.58
CA PRO A 142 -9.84 -2.50 -20.08
C PRO A 142 -8.85 -3.00 -19.02
N PHE A 143 -9.15 -2.84 -17.73
CA PHE A 143 -8.23 -3.18 -16.64
C PHE A 143 -8.89 -3.86 -15.43
N PRO A 144 -9.75 -4.89 -15.59
CA PRO A 144 -10.09 -5.72 -14.45
C PRO A 144 -8.85 -6.46 -13.92
N ASP A 145 -8.93 -6.84 -12.65
CA ASP A 145 -8.01 -7.80 -12.08
C ASP A 145 -8.30 -9.24 -12.55
N ASP A 146 -7.55 -10.20 -12.00
CA ASP A 146 -7.62 -11.60 -12.41
C ASP A 146 -8.98 -12.27 -12.09
N TRP A 147 -9.86 -11.63 -11.30
CA TRP A 147 -11.18 -12.12 -10.91
C TRP A 147 -12.34 -11.31 -11.51
N SER A 148 -12.05 -10.52 -12.53
CA SER A 148 -13.02 -9.65 -13.18
C SER A 148 -13.53 -8.53 -12.26
N PHE A 149 -12.72 -8.03 -11.34
CA PHE A 149 -13.06 -6.87 -10.52
C PHE A 149 -12.21 -5.65 -10.90
N THR A 150 -12.82 -4.47 -10.83
CA THR A 150 -12.13 -3.19 -10.89
C THR A 150 -12.36 -2.42 -9.61
N TRP A 151 -11.45 -1.50 -9.31
CA TRP A 151 -11.70 -0.51 -8.27
C TRP A 151 -12.65 0.57 -8.76
N GLN A 152 -13.60 0.96 -7.92
CA GLN A 152 -14.56 2.03 -8.19
C GLN A 152 -14.63 2.97 -6.99
N PRO A 153 -14.11 4.20 -7.11
CA PRO A 153 -14.28 5.22 -6.09
C PRO A 153 -15.76 5.55 -5.85
N TYR A 154 -16.10 5.94 -4.63
CA TYR A 154 -17.47 6.36 -4.30
C TYR A 154 -17.84 7.73 -4.88
N SER A 155 -16.84 8.57 -5.14
CA SER A 155 -17.03 9.97 -5.51
C SER A 155 -16.94 10.25 -7.01
N CYS A 156 -16.38 9.31 -7.79
CA CYS A 156 -16.09 9.51 -9.20
C CYS A 156 -15.89 8.19 -9.97
N ASP A 157 -15.98 8.26 -11.30
CA ASP A 157 -15.65 7.17 -12.23
C ASP A 157 -14.20 7.31 -12.73
N LEU A 158 -13.40 6.25 -12.52
CA LEU A 158 -12.06 6.18 -13.09
C LEU A 158 -12.17 6.08 -14.60
N VAL A 159 -11.49 7.00 -15.31
CA VAL A 159 -11.41 6.93 -16.77
C VAL A 159 -10.12 6.27 -17.20
N VAL A 160 -10.13 5.64 -18.37
CA VAL A 160 -8.89 5.20 -19.02
C VAL A 160 -8.07 6.44 -19.35
N THR A 161 -6.86 6.49 -18.84
CA THR A 161 -5.92 7.57 -19.13
C THR A 161 -4.76 7.04 -19.94
N ASP A 162 -4.36 7.78 -20.97
CA ASP A 162 -3.10 7.54 -21.65
C ASP A 162 -1.98 8.18 -20.82
N LEU A 163 -1.54 7.42 -19.80
CA LEU A 163 -0.60 7.90 -18.81
C LEU A 163 0.77 8.24 -19.44
N GLN A 164 1.20 7.47 -20.45
CA GLN A 164 2.43 7.78 -21.19
C GLN A 164 2.34 9.13 -21.89
N LYS A 165 1.24 9.38 -22.62
CA LYS A 165 1.03 10.66 -23.29
C LYS A 165 0.95 11.83 -22.31
N CYS A 166 0.27 11.63 -21.20
CA CYS A 166 0.13 12.63 -20.14
C CYS A 166 1.47 13.01 -19.49
N LEU A 167 2.39 12.05 -19.37
CA LEU A 167 3.70 12.25 -18.77
C LEU A 167 4.78 12.68 -19.78
N GLN A 168 4.42 13.01 -21.03
CA GLN A 168 5.36 13.47 -22.04
C GLN A 168 6.18 14.68 -21.56
N HIS A 169 7.47 14.70 -21.92
CA HIS A 169 8.41 15.75 -21.57
C HIS A 169 8.56 16.00 -20.06
N LYS A 170 8.39 14.95 -19.23
CA LYS A 170 8.58 15.04 -17.78
C LYS A 170 9.88 14.39 -17.34
N ASN A 171 10.51 15.01 -16.35
CA ASN A 171 11.55 14.39 -15.54
C ASN A 171 10.89 13.83 -14.28
N ILE A 172 10.85 12.51 -14.18
CA ILE A 172 10.28 11.81 -13.04
C ILE A 172 11.43 11.20 -12.26
N GLN A 173 11.49 11.50 -10.97
CA GLN A 173 12.43 10.86 -10.07
C GLN A 173 11.67 9.93 -9.15
N VAL A 174 12.18 8.73 -9.00
CA VAL A 174 11.55 7.65 -8.24
C VAL A 174 12.49 7.20 -7.15
N LEU A 175 12.01 7.23 -5.91
CA LEU A 175 12.64 6.65 -4.74
C LEU A 175 11.71 5.55 -4.25
N GLY A 176 11.98 4.29 -4.58
CA GLY A 176 11.05 3.23 -4.22
C GLY A 176 11.62 1.83 -4.21
N ASP A 177 10.75 0.87 -3.96
CA ASP A 177 11.07 -0.54 -3.84
C ASP A 177 10.73 -1.32 -5.13
N SER A 178 10.74 -2.65 -5.03
CA SER A 178 10.36 -3.54 -6.13
C SER A 178 8.92 -3.33 -6.61
N ASN A 179 7.94 -3.01 -5.74
CA ASN A 179 6.59 -2.70 -6.21
C ASN A 179 6.58 -1.42 -7.06
N THR A 180 7.40 -0.44 -6.71
CA THR A 180 7.55 0.78 -7.50
C THR A 180 8.19 0.51 -8.85
N ARG A 181 9.19 -0.38 -8.90
CA ARG A 181 9.76 -0.85 -10.17
C ARG A 181 8.68 -1.44 -11.07
N ARG A 182 7.76 -2.22 -10.51
CA ARG A 182 6.62 -2.84 -11.21
C ARG A 182 5.62 -1.81 -11.73
N HIS A 183 5.35 -0.73 -10.99
CA HIS A 183 4.60 0.41 -11.50
C HIS A 183 5.22 1.00 -12.74
N ILE A 184 6.54 1.20 -12.72
CA ILE A 184 7.26 1.76 -13.87
C ILE A 184 7.20 0.79 -15.04
N LYS A 185 7.44 -0.53 -14.82
CA LYS A 185 7.30 -1.56 -15.88
C LYS A 185 5.93 -1.51 -16.53
N LEU A 186 4.85 -1.41 -15.74
CA LEU A 186 3.51 -1.23 -16.30
C LEU A 186 3.36 0.08 -17.08
N LEU A 187 3.85 1.19 -16.52
CA LEU A 187 3.77 2.50 -17.15
C LEU A 187 4.44 2.51 -18.53
N VAL A 188 5.69 2.05 -18.63
CA VAL A 188 6.47 2.09 -19.88
C VAL A 188 6.05 1.06 -20.91
N THR A 189 5.38 -0.01 -20.48
CA THR A 189 4.80 -1.01 -21.39
C THR A 189 3.35 -0.74 -21.76
N ASN A 190 2.76 0.35 -21.26
CA ASN A 190 1.34 0.68 -21.41
C ASN A 190 0.44 -0.49 -20.95
N ASP A 191 0.69 -0.93 -19.72
CA ASP A 191 0.03 -2.01 -18.99
C ASP A 191 0.17 -3.43 -19.58
N LYS A 192 1.04 -3.60 -20.58
CA LYS A 192 1.29 -4.90 -21.25
C LYS A 192 2.24 -5.83 -20.49
N TRP A 193 3.05 -5.31 -19.58
CA TRP A 193 3.93 -6.15 -18.76
C TRP A 193 3.12 -7.13 -17.91
N ALA A 194 3.50 -8.41 -17.94
CA ALA A 194 2.77 -9.52 -17.30
C ALA A 194 1.27 -9.57 -17.65
N ALA A 195 0.90 -9.38 -18.92
CA ALA A 195 -0.51 -9.38 -19.35
C ALA A 195 -1.23 -10.74 -19.10
N ASP A 196 -0.49 -11.85 -19.11
CA ASP A 196 -1.05 -13.17 -18.80
C ASP A 196 -1.28 -13.33 -17.28
N PRO A 197 -2.53 -13.52 -16.83
CA PRO A 197 -2.86 -13.70 -15.40
C PRO A 197 -2.27 -14.99 -14.79
N ASN A 198 -1.82 -15.94 -15.61
CA ASN A 198 -1.19 -17.18 -15.16
C ASN A 198 0.34 -17.13 -15.16
N SER A 199 0.94 -16.02 -15.58
CA SER A 199 2.40 -15.87 -15.60
C SER A 199 2.98 -15.76 -14.18
N ASP A 200 4.14 -16.37 -13.94
CA ASP A 200 4.90 -16.18 -12.69
C ASP A 200 5.31 -14.71 -12.47
N LEU A 201 5.39 -13.90 -13.55
CA LEU A 201 5.58 -12.45 -13.49
C LEU A 201 4.45 -11.71 -12.74
N GLN A 202 3.30 -12.35 -12.50
CA GLN A 202 2.27 -11.83 -11.62
C GLN A 202 2.77 -11.65 -10.19
N CYS A 203 3.72 -12.47 -9.74
CA CYS A 203 4.28 -12.44 -8.39
C CYS A 203 5.75 -12.05 -8.37
N GLU A 204 6.50 -12.46 -9.37
CA GLU A 204 7.93 -12.26 -9.44
C GLU A 204 8.28 -10.96 -10.14
N ASP A 205 9.41 -10.39 -9.73
CA ASP A 205 10.01 -9.22 -10.36
C ASP A 205 11.33 -9.62 -11.05
N ASP A 206 11.46 -10.92 -11.38
CA ASP A 206 12.67 -11.49 -11.96
C ASP A 206 12.84 -11.10 -13.43
N HIS A 207 14.08 -10.77 -13.78
CA HIS A 207 14.53 -10.29 -15.07
C HIS A 207 14.57 -11.41 -16.13
N SER A 208 14.66 -12.68 -15.70
CA SER A 208 14.83 -13.82 -16.61
C SER A 208 13.61 -14.14 -17.48
N ALA A 209 12.42 -13.74 -17.03
CA ALA A 209 11.15 -14.00 -17.71
C ALA A 209 10.61 -12.77 -18.49
N GLU A 210 11.37 -11.67 -18.56
CA GLU A 210 10.92 -10.49 -19.29
C GLU A 210 10.88 -10.77 -20.81
N PRO A 211 9.76 -10.46 -21.50
CA PRO A 211 9.72 -10.55 -22.94
C PRO A 211 10.79 -9.63 -23.53
N GLN A 212 11.73 -10.19 -24.31
CA GLN A 212 12.79 -9.45 -25.02
C GLN A 212 12.27 -8.27 -25.87
N SER A 213 10.96 -8.23 -26.14
CA SER A 213 10.30 -7.14 -26.88
C SER A 213 10.25 -5.81 -26.12
N PHE A 214 10.49 -5.81 -24.81
CA PHE A 214 10.69 -4.57 -24.06
C PHE A 214 12.20 -4.41 -23.90
N ASP A 215 12.80 -3.60 -24.77
CA ASP A 215 14.23 -3.29 -24.81
C ASP A 215 14.66 -2.39 -23.63
N ILE A 216 14.06 -2.65 -22.47
CA ILE A 216 14.28 -1.94 -21.23
C ILE A 216 15.27 -2.79 -20.44
N HIS A 217 16.54 -2.54 -20.70
CA HIS A 217 17.58 -3.01 -19.81
C HIS A 217 17.42 -2.28 -18.47
N TRP A 218 16.71 -2.92 -17.54
CA TRP A 218 16.80 -2.56 -16.14
C TRP A 218 18.23 -2.88 -15.71
N PRO A 219 19.09 -1.89 -15.36
CA PRO A 219 20.39 -2.20 -14.78
C PRO A 219 20.23 -3.15 -13.59
N ASP A 220 21.29 -3.88 -13.21
CA ASP A 220 21.28 -4.75 -12.03
C ASP A 220 21.09 -3.91 -10.74
N TYR A 221 19.84 -3.50 -10.46
CA TYR A 221 19.45 -2.69 -9.30
C TYR A 221 19.68 -3.43 -7.99
N LEU A 222 19.78 -4.76 -8.03
CA LEU A 222 20.11 -5.55 -6.86
C LEU A 222 21.51 -5.22 -6.31
N ASN A 223 22.42 -4.71 -7.16
CA ASN A 223 23.79 -4.40 -6.77
C ASN A 223 24.12 -2.91 -6.77
N THR A 224 23.27 -2.04 -7.35
CA THR A 224 23.53 -0.60 -7.39
C THR A 224 22.29 0.19 -6.96
N CYS A 225 22.45 1.02 -5.94
CA CYS A 225 21.40 1.90 -5.44
C CYS A 225 20.96 2.99 -6.40
N MET A 226 21.75 3.22 -7.45
CA MET A 226 21.45 4.20 -8.47
C MET A 226 21.47 3.62 -9.87
N ALA A 227 20.42 3.91 -10.65
CA ALA A 227 20.45 3.64 -12.08
C ALA A 227 21.50 4.54 -12.74
N LYS A 228 22.42 4.01 -13.54
CA LYS A 228 23.38 4.90 -14.24
C LYS A 228 22.69 5.82 -15.24
N GLU A 229 21.75 5.26 -16.00
CA GLU A 229 21.01 5.95 -17.04
C GLU A 229 19.52 6.04 -16.69
N PRO A 230 18.81 7.10 -17.12
CA PRO A 230 17.36 7.15 -17.01
C PRO A 230 16.70 6.12 -17.92
N LEU A 231 15.52 5.67 -17.50
CA LEU A 231 14.57 5.01 -18.38
C LEU A 231 13.88 6.08 -19.23
N VAL A 232 14.07 6.02 -20.55
CA VAL A 232 13.43 6.95 -21.49
C VAL A 232 12.25 6.26 -22.17
N PHE A 233 11.09 6.90 -22.15
CA PHE A 233 9.89 6.45 -22.85
C PHE A 233 9.04 7.64 -23.29
N GLY A 234 8.13 7.42 -24.23
CA GLY A 234 7.33 8.51 -24.80
C GLY A 234 8.16 9.55 -25.57
N LEU A 235 7.55 10.71 -25.84
CA LEU A 235 8.22 11.88 -26.42
C LEU A 235 9.10 12.53 -25.34
N ASP A 236 10.26 11.94 -25.05
CA ASP A 236 11.31 12.50 -24.17
C ASP A 236 11.00 12.52 -22.65
N THR A 237 10.18 11.60 -22.15
CA THR A 237 10.02 11.43 -20.69
C THR A 237 11.17 10.61 -20.13
N SER A 238 11.76 11.06 -19.02
CA SER A 238 12.86 10.37 -18.35
C SER A 238 12.46 9.98 -16.92
N ILE A 239 12.63 8.70 -16.58
CA ILE A 239 12.47 8.19 -15.21
C ILE A 239 13.85 7.85 -14.63
N TYR A 240 14.18 8.48 -13.50
CA TYR A 240 15.36 8.18 -12.70
C TYR A 240 14.94 7.40 -11.47
N MET A 241 15.16 6.08 -11.46
CA MET A 241 14.80 5.23 -10.34
C MET A 241 16.01 4.95 -9.45
N GLU A 242 15.86 5.28 -8.17
CA GLU A 242 16.73 4.84 -7.10
C GLU A 242 15.99 3.86 -6.21
N PHE A 243 16.62 2.73 -5.92
CA PHE A 243 16.03 1.73 -5.04
C PHE A 243 16.19 2.19 -3.60
N ILE A 244 15.10 2.27 -2.84
CA ILE A 244 15.14 2.43 -1.39
C ILE A 244 14.31 1.31 -0.76
N GLY A 245 14.91 0.60 0.18
CA GLY A 245 14.27 -0.51 0.88
C GLY A 245 13.56 -0.02 2.14
N ARG A 246 14.28 -0.05 3.26
CA ARG A 246 13.83 0.45 4.57
C ARG A 246 14.38 1.83 4.84
N LEU A 247 13.66 2.63 5.62
CA LEU A 247 14.13 3.93 6.07
C LEU A 247 15.11 3.87 7.24
N ASP A 248 15.04 2.79 8.03
CA ASP A 248 15.82 2.60 9.25
C ASP A 248 17.09 1.74 9.08
N LEU A 249 17.19 0.97 7.99
CA LEU A 249 18.33 0.10 7.70
C LEU A 249 18.71 0.14 6.21
N GLY A 250 20.01 0.07 5.93
CA GLY A 250 20.55 -0.04 4.56
C GLY A 250 20.41 -1.41 3.91
N VAL A 251 19.36 -2.18 4.22
CA VAL A 251 19.11 -3.43 3.46
C VAL A 251 18.81 -3.00 2.02
N PHE A 252 19.69 -3.41 1.10
CA PHE A 252 19.86 -2.85 -0.25
C PHE A 252 20.48 -1.47 -0.27
N CYS A 253 19.68 -0.43 -0.01
CA CYS A 253 20.03 0.94 -0.35
C CYS A 253 19.40 1.93 0.61
N HIS A 254 20.27 2.69 1.27
CA HIS A 254 19.86 3.72 2.22
C HIS A 254 19.65 5.05 1.52
N TRP A 255 18.65 5.80 1.96
CA TRP A 255 18.25 7.05 1.33
C TRP A 255 19.19 8.21 1.66
N ARG A 256 19.89 8.20 2.80
CA ARG A 256 20.73 9.34 3.22
C ARG A 256 21.87 9.66 2.25
N PRO A 257 22.69 8.69 1.78
CA PRO A 257 23.74 8.98 0.79
C PRO A 257 23.21 9.56 -0.53
N LEU A 258 21.93 9.32 -0.85
CA LEU A 258 21.30 9.91 -2.03
C LEU A 258 21.05 11.41 -1.83
N LEU A 259 20.65 11.82 -0.63
CA LEU A 259 20.20 13.18 -0.32
C LEU A 259 21.23 14.05 0.44
N TYR A 260 22.38 13.50 0.83
CA TYR A 260 23.45 14.21 1.53
C TYR A 260 24.84 13.92 0.92
N ASP A 261 25.77 14.86 1.02
CA ASP A 261 27.13 14.76 0.45
C ASP A 261 28.14 13.98 1.31
N HIS A 262 27.90 13.89 2.62
CA HIS A 262 28.94 13.52 3.58
C HIS A 262 28.50 12.44 4.57
N ASP A 263 27.49 11.63 4.24
CA ASP A 263 27.17 10.49 5.10
C ASP A 263 28.21 9.38 4.87
N PRO A 264 28.99 8.96 5.89
CA PRO A 264 29.97 7.90 5.70
C PRO A 264 29.26 6.63 5.22
N PRO A 265 29.80 5.90 4.23
CA PRO A 265 29.20 4.64 3.76
C PRO A 265 29.01 3.58 4.87
N ASP A 266 29.69 3.75 6.01
CA ASP A 266 29.64 2.86 7.17
C ASP A 266 28.71 3.36 8.30
N SER A 267 28.01 4.50 8.13
CA SER A 267 27.26 5.19 9.20
C SER A 267 25.80 4.75 9.34
N TYR A 268 25.47 3.47 9.09
CA TYR A 268 24.14 2.91 9.41
C TYR A 268 23.79 2.96 10.91
N SER A 269 24.70 3.47 11.74
CA SER A 269 24.46 3.88 13.10
C SER A 269 23.40 4.99 13.16
N LYS A 270 22.35 4.77 13.96
CA LYS A 270 21.34 5.80 14.30
C LYS A 270 21.95 7.07 14.89
N ASP A 271 23.12 6.95 15.50
CA ASP A 271 23.84 8.05 16.15
C ASP A 271 24.77 8.80 15.20
N ALA A 272 24.85 8.39 13.93
CA ALA A 272 25.57 9.15 12.92
C ALA A 272 24.92 10.52 12.76
N GLN A 273 25.61 11.55 13.23
CA GLN A 273 25.18 12.92 13.03
C GLN A 273 25.11 13.17 11.53
N ILE A 274 23.92 13.56 11.06
CA ILE A 274 23.73 14.00 9.69
C ILE A 274 24.58 15.27 9.52
N HIS A 275 25.69 15.16 8.80
CA HIS A 275 26.54 16.28 8.46
C HIS A 275 26.20 16.77 7.05
N GLY A 276 25.84 18.05 6.95
CA GLY A 276 25.57 18.73 5.67
C GLY A 276 24.10 19.07 5.46
N SER A 277 23.85 19.83 4.38
CA SER A 277 22.51 20.21 3.96
C SER A 277 21.93 19.15 3.02
N PRO A 278 20.62 18.85 3.11
CA PRO A 278 19.96 18.04 2.11
C PRO A 278 20.11 18.67 0.72
N ARG A 279 20.27 17.84 -0.31
CA ARG A 279 20.38 18.28 -1.70
C ARG A 279 19.71 17.30 -2.66
N PRO A 280 19.38 17.74 -3.90
CA PRO A 280 19.02 16.83 -4.97
C PRO A 280 20.07 15.73 -5.17
N ILE A 281 19.65 14.61 -5.76
CA ILE A 281 20.57 13.52 -6.09
C ILE A 281 21.55 14.00 -7.17
N PRO A 282 22.86 13.78 -7.02
CA PRO A 282 23.85 14.32 -7.95
C PRO A 282 23.69 13.72 -9.34
N GLY A 283 23.87 14.54 -10.36
CA GLY A 283 23.75 14.09 -11.76
C GLY A 283 22.31 13.83 -12.21
N ARG A 284 21.30 14.12 -11.39
CA ARG A 284 19.89 14.07 -11.79
C ARG A 284 19.36 15.46 -12.11
N PRO A 285 18.51 15.62 -13.15
CA PRO A 285 17.77 16.86 -13.34
C PRO A 285 16.75 17.04 -12.19
N LEU A 286 16.32 18.28 -11.95
CA LEU A 286 15.23 18.53 -11.01
C LEU A 286 13.94 17.88 -11.54
N PRO A 287 13.23 17.09 -10.71
CA PRO A 287 12.05 16.38 -11.16
C PRO A 287 10.82 17.29 -11.21
N ASP A 288 10.02 17.13 -12.27
CA ASP A 288 8.63 17.60 -12.32
C ASP A 288 7.76 16.85 -11.30
N ILE A 289 8.04 15.55 -11.13
CA ILE A 289 7.32 14.63 -10.26
C ILE A 289 8.33 13.79 -9.48
N LEU A 290 8.19 13.80 -8.16
CA LEU A 290 8.94 12.95 -7.25
C LEU A 290 8.02 11.87 -6.72
N PHE A 291 8.19 10.64 -7.21
CA PHE A 291 7.45 9.46 -6.76
C PHE A 291 8.25 8.78 -5.65
N VAL A 292 7.67 8.64 -4.47
CA VAL A 292 8.30 8.02 -3.31
C VAL A 292 7.44 6.86 -2.85
N SER A 293 8.01 5.68 -2.69
CA SER A 293 7.32 4.52 -2.08
C SER A 293 8.08 4.06 -0.86
N ILE A 294 7.42 4.10 0.29
CA ILE A 294 8.00 3.74 1.59
C ILE A 294 6.97 2.97 2.42
N GLY A 295 7.42 2.33 3.50
CA GLY A 295 6.54 1.68 4.47
C GLY A 295 6.38 0.18 4.25
N ALA A 296 6.44 -0.36 3.02
CA ALA A 296 6.23 -1.79 2.81
C ALA A 296 7.31 -2.66 3.49
N TRP A 297 8.58 -2.30 3.29
CA TRP A 297 9.70 -2.95 3.98
C TRP A 297 9.76 -2.57 5.47
N ASP A 298 9.45 -1.32 5.82
CA ASP A 298 9.43 -0.87 7.22
C ASP A 298 8.39 -1.65 8.04
N VAL A 299 7.17 -1.80 7.52
CA VAL A 299 6.14 -2.64 8.14
C VAL A 299 6.67 -4.06 8.32
N ALA A 300 7.23 -4.66 7.27
CA ALA A 300 7.69 -6.04 7.32
C ALA A 300 8.81 -6.29 8.34
N PHE A 301 9.74 -5.35 8.52
CA PHE A 301 11.00 -5.64 9.22
C PHE A 301 11.38 -4.67 10.35
N SER A 302 10.77 -3.49 10.45
CA SER A 302 11.08 -2.55 11.53
C SER A 302 10.60 -3.11 12.87
N ARG A 303 11.45 -3.02 13.89
CA ARG A 303 11.10 -3.55 15.22
C ARG A 303 10.46 -2.50 16.11
N ASN A 304 10.72 -1.23 15.84
CA ASN A 304 10.37 -0.12 16.71
C ASN A 304 9.62 0.96 15.91
N ILE A 305 8.42 1.29 16.36
CA ILE A 305 7.58 2.31 15.72
C ILE A 305 8.09 3.73 15.89
N SER A 306 8.74 4.04 17.03
CA SER A 306 9.34 5.34 17.28
C SER A 306 10.52 5.57 16.33
N GLU A 307 11.34 4.55 16.11
CA GLU A 307 12.43 4.59 15.14
C GLU A 307 11.92 4.81 13.71
N PHE A 308 10.85 4.12 13.31
CA PHE A 308 10.22 4.40 12.01
C PHE A 308 9.74 5.85 11.93
N THR A 309 9.11 6.36 12.98
CA THR A 309 8.61 7.74 13.07
C THR A 309 9.73 8.76 12.91
N GLU A 310 10.84 8.59 13.63
CA GLU A 310 12.02 9.46 13.54
C GLU A 310 12.64 9.41 12.13
N ASN A 311 12.75 8.23 11.54
CA ASN A 311 13.32 8.08 10.20
C ASN A 311 12.44 8.66 9.11
N VAL A 312 11.11 8.51 9.19
CA VAL A 312 10.20 9.12 8.21
C VAL A 312 10.18 10.65 8.35
N GLU A 313 10.31 11.20 9.55
CA GLU A 313 10.46 12.63 9.79
C GLU A 313 11.78 13.18 9.21
N ALA A 314 12.89 12.48 9.46
CA ALA A 314 14.20 12.83 8.90
C ALA A 314 14.19 12.75 7.37
N PHE A 315 13.59 11.71 6.81
CA PHE A 315 13.47 11.52 5.37
C PHE A 315 12.60 12.61 4.72
N HIS A 316 11.44 12.93 5.33
CA HIS A 316 10.59 14.03 4.89
C HIS A 316 11.33 15.37 4.90
N TYR A 317 12.06 15.69 5.98
CA TYR A 317 12.89 16.89 6.04
C TYR A 317 13.92 16.93 4.90
N ALA A 318 14.66 15.85 4.70
CA ALA A 318 15.67 15.77 3.66
C ALA A 318 15.07 15.96 2.25
N LEU A 319 13.96 15.28 1.96
CA LEU A 319 13.30 15.36 0.67
C LEU A 319 12.74 16.76 0.39
N THR A 320 12.04 17.37 1.35
CA THR A 320 11.42 18.68 1.16
C THR A 320 12.46 19.80 1.07
N ALA A 321 13.59 19.67 1.76
CA ALA A 321 14.72 20.58 1.62
C ALA A 321 15.45 20.40 0.27
N ALA A 322 15.62 19.15 -0.19
CA ALA A 322 16.25 18.84 -1.47
C ALA A 322 15.38 19.26 -2.67
N TYR A 323 14.05 19.13 -2.56
CA TYR A 323 13.09 19.33 -3.66
C TYR A 323 11.95 20.28 -3.29
N PRO A 324 12.23 21.55 -2.94
CA PRO A 324 11.25 22.47 -2.37
C PRO A 324 10.09 22.82 -3.31
N SER A 325 10.28 22.65 -4.62
CA SER A 325 9.30 23.02 -5.66
C SER A 325 8.61 21.82 -6.31
N SER A 326 9.03 20.59 -5.99
CA SER A 326 8.53 19.40 -6.68
C SER A 326 7.16 18.97 -6.17
N LYS A 327 6.44 18.27 -7.05
CA LYS A 327 5.18 17.58 -6.78
C LYS A 327 5.48 16.17 -6.27
N PHE A 328 4.94 15.80 -5.12
CA PHE A 328 5.23 14.52 -4.48
C PHE A 328 4.08 13.55 -4.66
N ILE A 329 4.38 12.32 -5.07
CA ILE A 329 3.45 11.19 -4.97
C ILE A 329 4.05 10.23 -3.96
N ILE A 330 3.38 10.07 -2.81
CA ILE A 330 3.79 9.11 -1.78
C ILE A 330 2.92 7.87 -1.94
N ARG A 331 3.50 6.79 -2.45
CA ARG A 331 2.89 5.46 -2.43
C ARG A 331 3.07 4.86 -1.05
N LEU A 332 1.94 4.48 -0.45
CA LEU A 332 1.90 3.89 0.88
C LEU A 332 2.02 2.37 0.83
N ALA A 333 2.25 1.78 2.00
CA ALA A 333 2.29 0.33 2.13
C ALA A 333 0.90 -0.27 1.90
N TYR A 334 0.87 -1.53 1.51
CA TYR A 334 -0.35 -2.25 1.13
C TYR A 334 -0.49 -3.50 2.01
N THR A 335 -1.72 -4.00 2.15
CA THR A 335 -2.05 -5.16 3.00
C THR A 335 -1.98 -6.51 2.27
N LEU A 336 -1.90 -6.48 0.95
CA LEU A 336 -2.07 -7.69 0.12
C LEU A 336 -0.85 -8.61 0.10
N CYS A 337 0.14 -8.42 0.97
CA CYS A 337 1.34 -9.22 0.91
C CYS A 337 1.87 -9.71 2.26
N CYS A 338 2.42 -10.93 2.19
CA CYS A 338 3.15 -11.65 3.24
C CYS A 338 2.31 -12.46 4.23
N THR A 339 1.31 -13.20 3.73
CA THR A 339 0.76 -14.35 4.47
C THR A 339 1.67 -15.58 4.42
N LEU A 340 2.81 -15.53 3.72
CA LEU A 340 3.83 -16.56 3.87
C LEU A 340 4.52 -16.41 5.24
N GLU A 341 3.93 -17.05 6.23
CA GLU A 341 4.49 -17.36 7.56
C GLU A 341 5.91 -17.96 7.48
N LYS A 342 6.31 -18.47 6.31
CA LYS A 342 7.59 -19.16 6.09
C LYS A 342 8.84 -18.26 6.04
N ILE A 343 8.71 -16.93 5.96
CA ILE A 343 9.88 -16.04 6.04
C ILE A 343 9.90 -15.43 7.46
N GLY A 344 10.49 -16.19 8.38
CA GLY A 344 10.25 -16.15 9.84
C GLY A 344 10.47 -14.84 10.60
N ASP A 345 10.98 -13.77 9.96
CA ASP A 345 11.20 -12.46 10.58
C ASP A 345 10.18 -11.38 10.18
N ARG A 346 9.24 -11.70 9.25
CA ARG A 346 8.30 -10.70 8.73
C ARG A 346 7.14 -10.46 9.69
N ARG A 347 6.84 -9.19 9.95
CA ARG A 347 5.81 -8.72 10.88
C ARG A 347 4.73 -7.95 10.14
N ILE A 348 3.76 -8.65 9.54
CA ILE A 348 2.76 -8.00 8.70
C ILE A 348 1.36 -8.30 9.21
N SER A 349 0.72 -7.25 9.72
CA SER A 349 -0.68 -7.22 10.13
C SER A 349 -1.36 -6.03 9.45
N SER A 350 -2.66 -6.12 9.20
CA SER A 350 -3.39 -5.03 8.54
C SER A 350 -3.37 -3.77 9.41
N HIS A 351 -3.47 -3.96 10.73
CA HIS A 351 -3.36 -2.86 11.69
C HIS A 351 -1.98 -2.20 11.63
N ARG A 352 -0.91 -3.00 11.53
CA ARG A 352 0.45 -2.49 11.47
C ARG A 352 0.70 -1.73 10.17
N VAL A 353 0.26 -2.24 9.03
CA VAL A 353 0.32 -1.50 7.74
C VAL A 353 -0.38 -0.15 7.89
N LYS A 354 -1.60 -0.15 8.44
CA LYS A 354 -2.37 1.06 8.67
C LYS A 354 -1.63 2.06 9.57
N LEU A 355 -1.06 1.60 10.68
CA LEU A 355 -0.31 2.45 11.62
C LEU A 355 0.87 3.15 10.93
N TYR A 356 1.67 2.41 10.15
CA TYR A 356 2.80 2.97 9.42
C TYR A 356 2.34 3.96 8.34
N ASN A 357 1.26 3.63 7.63
CA ASN A 357 0.64 4.52 6.65
C ASN A 357 0.12 5.82 7.29
N ASP A 358 -0.54 5.74 8.44
CA ASP A 358 -1.06 6.91 9.15
C ASP A 358 0.07 7.83 9.64
N ILE A 359 1.16 7.26 10.16
CA ILE A 359 2.35 8.03 10.53
C ILE A 359 2.94 8.72 9.30
N THR A 360 3.09 8.00 8.19
CA THR A 360 3.61 8.55 6.93
C THR A 360 2.73 9.69 6.42
N LYS A 361 1.41 9.48 6.36
CA LYS A 361 0.42 10.51 5.96
C LYS A 361 0.51 11.74 6.86
N ARG A 362 0.65 11.56 8.17
CA ARG A 362 0.77 12.65 9.15
C ARG A 362 2.03 13.49 8.90
N VAL A 363 3.16 12.84 8.67
CA VAL A 363 4.46 13.51 8.47
C VAL A 363 4.51 14.22 7.11
N PHE A 364 4.06 13.57 6.04
CA PHE A 364 4.06 14.12 4.68
C PHE A 364 2.84 15.01 4.36
N LYS A 365 2.07 15.43 5.37
CA LYS A 365 0.87 16.24 5.14
C LYS A 365 1.23 17.64 4.64
N ALA A 366 1.27 17.82 3.33
CA ALA A 366 1.53 19.09 2.67
C ALA A 366 0.63 19.30 1.44
N LYS A 367 0.55 20.53 0.92
CA LYS A 367 -0.32 20.88 -0.22
C LYS A 367 0.15 20.29 -1.56
N ASN A 368 1.43 20.01 -1.70
CA ASN A 368 2.08 19.48 -2.91
C ASN A 368 2.30 17.95 -2.84
N VAL A 369 1.68 17.28 -1.87
CA VAL A 369 1.79 15.84 -1.66
C VAL A 369 0.47 15.17 -1.98
N TRP A 370 0.52 14.16 -2.83
CA TRP A 370 -0.57 13.22 -3.09
C TRP A 370 -0.21 11.85 -2.56
N PHE A 371 -1.19 11.16 -1.99
CA PHE A 371 -1.01 9.78 -1.51
C PHE A 371 -1.63 8.81 -2.52
N LEU A 372 -0.85 7.82 -2.94
CA LEU A 372 -1.32 6.61 -3.62
C LEU A 372 -1.47 5.56 -2.52
N ASP A 373 -2.72 5.26 -2.13
CA ASP A 373 -3.01 4.45 -0.94
C ASP A 373 -3.65 3.09 -1.27
N PRO A 374 -2.84 2.10 -1.68
CA PRO A 374 -3.33 0.77 -2.00
C PRO A 374 -3.85 -0.01 -0.79
N PHE A 375 -3.65 0.46 0.44
CA PHE A 375 -4.23 -0.17 1.63
C PHE A 375 -5.75 -0.23 1.55
N GLU A 376 -6.37 0.87 1.12
CA GLU A 376 -7.84 1.01 1.02
C GLU A 376 -8.43 0.12 -0.09
N MET A 377 -7.60 -0.28 -1.06
CA MET A 377 -7.94 -1.24 -2.10
C MET A 377 -7.79 -2.69 -1.62
N GLY A 378 -7.38 -2.95 -0.38
CA GLY A 378 -7.10 -4.29 0.16
C GLY A 378 -8.34 -5.18 0.37
N GLY A 379 -8.35 -6.01 1.43
CA GLY A 379 -9.58 -6.61 1.99
C GLY A 379 -10.33 -7.67 1.17
N ARG A 380 -9.77 -8.13 0.03
CA ARG A 380 -10.32 -9.24 -0.75
C ARG A 380 -9.66 -10.57 -0.41
N GLU A 381 -10.44 -11.46 0.17
CA GLU A 381 -10.00 -12.80 0.60
C GLU A 381 -9.45 -13.63 -0.56
N GLU A 382 -10.07 -13.55 -1.75
CA GLU A 382 -9.60 -14.30 -2.92
C GLU A 382 -8.16 -13.93 -3.30
N LEU A 383 -7.77 -12.67 -3.09
CA LEU A 383 -6.40 -12.19 -3.34
C LEU A 383 -5.38 -12.82 -2.38
N LEU A 384 -5.86 -13.26 -1.22
CA LEU A 384 -5.06 -13.89 -0.17
C LEU A 384 -5.07 -15.42 -0.26
N THR A 385 -6.13 -16.03 -0.81
CA THR A 385 -6.36 -17.48 -0.75
C THR A 385 -6.32 -18.22 -2.08
N ASP A 386 -6.70 -17.58 -3.21
CA ASP A 386 -7.06 -18.33 -4.42
C ASP A 386 -5.89 -18.56 -5.39
N TYR A 387 -4.77 -17.85 -5.22
CA TYR A 387 -3.55 -18.10 -5.99
C TYR A 387 -2.48 -18.82 -5.17
N LYS A 388 -1.60 -19.52 -5.89
CA LYS A 388 -0.29 -19.93 -5.35
C LYS A 388 0.30 -18.70 -4.63
N PRO A 389 0.50 -18.77 -3.30
CA PRO A 389 0.98 -17.62 -2.54
C PRO A 389 2.21 -17.06 -3.24
N CYS A 390 2.20 -15.77 -3.58
CA CYS A 390 3.39 -15.15 -4.14
C CYS A 390 4.54 -15.34 -3.14
N TRP A 391 5.66 -15.90 -3.59
CA TRP A 391 6.82 -16.17 -2.72
C TRP A 391 7.50 -14.87 -2.27
N THR A 392 7.27 -13.81 -3.03
CA THR A 392 7.82 -12.46 -2.86
C THR A 392 6.89 -11.60 -2.01
N ASN A 393 7.43 -10.49 -1.50
CA ASN A 393 6.65 -9.45 -0.82
C ASN A 393 6.01 -8.46 -1.82
N HIS A 394 5.61 -8.91 -3.01
CA HIS A 394 5.11 -8.03 -4.07
C HIS A 394 3.61 -8.15 -4.33
N ALA A 395 2.97 -7.03 -4.66
CA ALA A 395 1.56 -7.00 -5.07
C ALA A 395 1.40 -7.64 -6.45
N ARG A 396 0.28 -8.32 -6.73
CA ARG A 396 0.05 -8.85 -8.09
C ARG A 396 0.01 -7.75 -9.15
N VAL A 397 0.50 -8.02 -10.37
CA VAL A 397 0.53 -7.01 -11.44
C VAL A 397 -0.87 -6.50 -11.77
N SER A 398 -1.87 -7.37 -11.76
CA SER A 398 -3.28 -7.00 -11.94
C SER A 398 -3.74 -5.89 -10.98
N HIS A 399 -3.30 -5.89 -9.72
CA HIS A 399 -3.57 -4.78 -8.79
C HIS A 399 -2.73 -3.54 -9.07
N MET A 400 -1.45 -3.72 -9.43
CA MET A 400 -0.59 -2.60 -9.80
C MET A 400 -1.16 -1.82 -11.01
N ARG A 401 -1.86 -2.49 -11.95
CA ARG A 401 -2.58 -1.83 -13.06
C ARG A 401 -3.70 -0.93 -12.55
N LEU A 402 -4.47 -1.39 -11.57
CA LEU A 402 -5.54 -0.59 -10.96
C LEU A 402 -4.95 0.62 -10.21
N GLU A 403 -3.86 0.42 -9.47
CA GLU A 403 -3.14 1.52 -8.84
C GLU A 403 -2.60 2.52 -9.88
N ASN A 404 -2.08 2.05 -11.02
CA ASN A 404 -1.66 2.89 -12.14
C ASN A 404 -2.83 3.65 -12.77
N GLN A 405 -4.01 3.03 -12.88
CA GLN A 405 -5.21 3.69 -13.36
C GLN A 405 -5.62 4.83 -12.41
N VAL A 406 -5.59 4.60 -11.10
CA VAL A 406 -5.84 5.65 -10.10
C VAL A 406 -4.79 6.75 -10.21
N MET A 407 -3.51 6.40 -10.25
CA MET A 407 -2.42 7.36 -10.44
C MET A 407 -2.59 8.18 -11.72
N GLY A 408 -3.00 7.55 -12.83
CA GLY A 408 -3.25 8.26 -14.08
C GLY A 408 -4.41 9.25 -13.97
N ASN A 409 -5.48 8.91 -13.25
CA ASN A 409 -6.55 9.87 -12.97
C ASN A 409 -6.08 11.01 -12.04
N MET A 410 -5.20 10.73 -11.07
CA MET A 410 -4.59 11.74 -10.21
C MET A 410 -3.72 12.73 -11.01
N LEU A 411 -2.87 12.23 -11.90
CA LEU A 411 -1.85 13.02 -12.63
C LEU A 411 -2.34 13.62 -13.94
N CYS A 412 -3.32 13.00 -14.58
CA CYS A 412 -3.79 13.37 -15.92
C CYS A 412 -5.19 13.98 -15.89
N GLY A 413 -5.82 14.03 -14.72
CA GLY A 413 -7.01 14.84 -14.50
C GLY A 413 -6.77 16.30 -14.88
N LYS A 414 -7.82 16.98 -15.37
CA LYS A 414 -7.78 18.31 -16.02
C LYS A 414 -7.02 19.43 -15.26
N SER A 415 -6.73 19.24 -13.98
CA SER A 415 -6.12 20.22 -13.07
C SER A 415 -4.64 19.99 -12.77
N PHE A 416 -4.04 18.82 -13.02
CA PHE A 416 -2.66 18.55 -12.58
C PHE A 416 -1.59 19.08 -13.55
N ILE A 417 -1.89 19.13 -14.86
CA ILE A 417 -0.95 19.49 -15.94
C ILE A 417 -0.93 21.01 -16.22
N ARG A 418 -1.88 21.77 -15.68
CA ARG A 418 -1.83 23.24 -15.69
C ARG A 418 -1.01 23.74 -14.49
#